data_AF-A0A820RPS7-F1
#
_entry.id   AF-A0A820RPS7-F1
#
_cell.length_a   1.000
_cell.length_b   1.000
_cell.length_c   1.000
_cell.angle_alpha   90.00
_cell.angle_beta   90.00
_cell.angle_gamma   90.00
#
_symmetry.space_group_name_H-M   'P 1'
#
loop_
_entity.id
_entity.type
_entity.pdbx_description
1 polymer ?
#
loop_
_entity_poly.entity_id
_entity_poly.type
_entity_poly.pdbx_seq_one_letter_code
_entity_poly.pdbx_strand_id
1 'polypeptide(L)'
;YLIRTECDHYSAGQFMVIFISCLTSTFSLANLIPNIQSFAEASGSGAYVFQVIERQSKINIFSDEGETPPDFTGDIEFKNVQFTYPARKDAPVRNY
;
A
#
# COMPACT_ATOMS: atom_id res chain seq x y z
N TYR A 1 -18.85 42.23 -48.80
CA TYR A 1 -19.44 40.93 -49.21
C TYR A 1 -18.43 39.86 -48.80
N LEU A 2 -18.50 39.11 -47.70
CA LEU A 2 -19.55 38.75 -46.76
C LEU A 2 -18.85 38.48 -45.41
N ILE A 3 -19.17 39.23 -44.36
CA ILE A 3 -18.92 38.79 -42.98
C ILE A 3 -20.16 39.21 -42.19
N ARG A 4 -21.26 38.50 -42.43
CA ARG A 4 -22.37 38.50 -41.50
C ARG A 4 -22.05 37.36 -40.54
N THR A 5 -21.34 37.69 -39.46
CA THR A 5 -21.21 36.79 -38.32
C THR A 5 -22.64 36.44 -37.93
N GLU A 6 -23.05 35.17 -38.11
CA GLU A 6 -24.28 34.67 -37.52
C GLU A 6 -24.13 34.89 -36.02
N CYS A 7 -24.85 35.90 -35.53
CA CYS A 7 -24.95 36.14 -34.11
C CYS A 7 -25.89 35.05 -33.61
N ASP A 8 -25.36 33.86 -33.34
CA ASP A 8 -26.09 32.79 -32.68
C ASP A 8 -26.59 33.34 -31.36
N HIS A 9 -27.86 33.75 -31.35
CA HIS A 9 -28.54 34.23 -30.17
C HIS A 9 -28.77 33.01 -29.30
N TYR A 10 -27.87 32.78 -28.34
CA TYR A 10 -28.05 31.79 -27.31
C TYR A 10 -29.45 31.97 -26.69
N SER A 11 -30.29 30.95 -26.83
CA SER A 11 -31.61 30.94 -26.23
C SER A 11 -31.47 30.89 -24.71
N ALA A 12 -32.40 31.50 -23.97
CA ALA A 12 -32.42 31.45 -22.51
C ALA A 12 -32.36 30.01 -21.97
N GLY A 13 -32.92 29.05 -22.72
CA GLY A 13 -32.83 27.63 -22.39
C GLY A 13 -31.39 27.08 -22.45
N GLN A 14 -30.57 27.50 -23.41
CA GLN A 14 -29.17 27.07 -23.51
C GLN A 14 -28.33 27.57 -22.34
N PHE A 15 -28.57 28.81 -21.90
CA PHE A 15 -27.91 29.36 -20.70
C PHE A 15 -28.30 28.59 -19.44
N MET A 16 -29.59 28.28 -19.26
CA MET A 16 -30.04 27.47 -18.12
C MET A 16 -29.40 26.08 -18.11
N VAL A 17 -29.29 25.43 -19.28
CA VAL A 17 -28.67 24.11 -19.38
C VAL A 17 -27.19 24.18 -18.97
N ILE A 18 -26.44 25.14 -19.51
CA ILE A 18 -25.02 25.33 -19.16
C ILE A 18 -24.86 25.59 -17.65
N PHE A 19 -25.72 26.44 -17.09
CA PHE A 19 -25.70 26.77 -15.67
C PHE A 19 -25.98 25.54 -14.79
N ILE A 20 -27.04 24.79 -15.09
CA ILE A 20 -27.40 23.58 -14.35
C ILE A 20 -26.29 22.52 -14.48
N SER A 21 -25.72 22.33 -15.67
CA SER A 21 -24.61 21.39 -15.88
C SER A 21 -23.40 21.76 -15.02
N CYS A 22 -23.02 23.04 -14.96
CA CYS A 22 -21.90 23.49 -14.12
C CYS A 22 -22.15 23.26 -12.62
N LEU A 23 -23.38 23.51 -12.16
CA LEU A 23 -23.78 23.23 -10.78
C LEU A 23 -23.70 21.73 -10.47
N THR A 24 -24.24 20.87 -11.34
CA THR A 24 -24.20 19.42 -11.15
C THR A 24 -22.77 18.89 -11.16
N SER A 25 -21.89 19.36 -12.07
CA SER A 25 -20.48 18.95 -12.09
C SER A 25 -19.75 19.28 -10.80
N THR A 26 -19.95 20.50 -10.26
CA THR A 26 -19.34 20.92 -9.00
C THR A 26 -19.83 20.08 -7.83
N PHE A 27 -21.14 19.79 -7.79
CA PHE A 27 -21.73 18.97 -6.75
C PHE A 27 -21.21 17.51 -6.80
N SER A 28 -21.10 16.92 -7.98
CA SER A 28 -20.51 15.59 -8.15
C SER A 28 -19.07 15.53 -7.65
N LEU A 29 -18.26 16.54 -7.95
CA LEU A 29 -16.87 16.61 -7.47
C LEU A 29 -16.82 16.74 -5.94
N ALA A 30 -17.70 17.56 -5.34
CA ALA A 30 -17.77 17.69 -3.88
C ALA A 30 -18.11 16.36 -3.18
N ASN A 31 -18.95 15.52 -3.80
CA ASN A 31 -19.28 14.19 -3.28
C ASN A 31 -18.15 13.15 -3.46
N LEU A 32 -17.19 13.39 -4.37
CA LEU A 32 -16.05 12.50 -4.57
C LEU A 32 -14.99 12.65 -3.46
N ILE A 33 -14.82 13.86 -2.90
CA ILE A 33 -13.81 14.20 -1.89
C ILE A 33 -13.70 13.17 -0.75
N PRO A 34 -14.78 12.75 -0.07
CA PRO A 34 -14.67 11.76 1.02
C PRO A 34 -14.12 10.40 0.56
N ASN A 35 -14.36 10.00 -0.70
CA ASN A 35 -13.86 8.73 -1.23
C ASN A 35 -12.35 8.77 -1.51
N ILE A 36 -11.81 9.95 -1.86
CA ILE A 36 -10.37 10.14 -2.08
C ILE A 36 -9.61 9.90 -0.78
N GLN A 37 -10.14 10.37 0.35
CA GLN A 37 -9.53 10.13 1.66
C GLN A 37 -9.47 8.64 2.00
N SER A 38 -10.58 7.92 1.84
CA SER A 38 -10.62 6.47 2.05
C SER A 38 -9.63 5.71 1.16
N PHE A 39 -9.44 6.16 -0.08
CA PHE A 39 -8.45 5.58 -0.99
C PHE A 39 -7.01 5.82 -0.53
N ALA A 40 -6.70 7.02 -0.04
CA ALA A 40 -5.39 7.34 0.51
C ALA A 40 -5.07 6.50 1.75
N GLU A 41 -6.04 6.35 2.66
CA GLU A 41 -5.92 5.49 3.84
C GLU A 41 -5.70 4.02 3.46
N ALA A 42 -6.47 3.51 2.49
CA ALA A 42 -6.31 2.15 1.97
C ALA A 42 -4.93 1.92 1.35
N SER A 43 -4.42 2.89 0.58
CA SER A 43 -3.09 2.84 -0.03
C SER A 43 -1.99 2.81 1.03
N GLY A 44 -2.12 3.64 2.08
CA GLY A 44 -1.17 3.67 3.20
C GLY A 44 -1.16 2.37 4.02
N SER A 45 -2.34 1.82 4.32
CA SER A 45 -2.47 0.54 5.02
C SER A 45 -1.93 -0.62 4.18
N GLY A 46 -2.26 -0.64 2.88
CA GLY A 46 -1.76 -1.64 1.93
C GLY A 46 -0.24 -1.66 1.83
N ALA A 47 0.41 -0.49 1.87
CA ALA A 47 1.87 -0.39 1.78
C ALA A 47 2.58 -1.21 2.88
N TYR A 48 2.07 -1.20 4.11
CA TYR A 48 2.64 -2.01 5.19
C TYR A 48 2.45 -3.51 4.96
N VAL A 49 1.29 -3.92 4.47
CA VAL A 49 1.01 -5.33 4.16
C VAL A 49 1.94 -5.83 3.06
N PHE A 50 2.10 -5.06 1.98
CA PHE A 50 3.04 -5.41 0.91
C PHE A 50 4.48 -5.44 1.39
N GLN A 51 4.89 -4.52 2.26
CA GLN A 51 6.22 -4.54 2.87
C GLN A 51 6.49 -5.84 3.63
N VAL A 52 5.50 -6.38 4.34
CA VAL A 52 5.65 -7.66 5.06
C VAL A 52 5.71 -8.85 4.10
N ILE A 53 4.90 -8.84 3.04
CA ILE A 53 4.88 -9.91 2.02
C ILE A 53 6.21 -9.97 1.26
N GLU A 54 6.75 -8.83 0.85
CA GLU A 54 7.97 -8.73 0.06
C GLU A 54 9.26 -8.88 0.90
N ARG A 55 9.12 -8.89 2.23
CA ARG A 55 10.28 -9.03 3.13
C ARG A 55 10.97 -10.38 2.92
N GLN A 56 12.25 -10.33 2.56
CA GLN A 56 13.11 -11.51 2.54
C GLN A 56 13.54 -11.91 3.97
N SER A 57 13.25 -13.15 4.37
CA SER A 57 13.70 -13.72 5.65
C SER A 57 15.14 -14.22 5.54
N LYS A 58 15.98 -13.93 6.54
CA LYS A 58 17.34 -14.48 6.63
C LYS A 58 17.36 -16.00 6.85
N ILE A 59 16.31 -16.53 7.46
CA ILE A 59 16.10 -17.97 7.65
C ILE A 59 14.89 -18.32 6.79
N ASN A 60 15.13 -18.92 5.62
CA ASN A 60 14.07 -19.28 4.68
C ASN A 60 13.68 -20.75 4.87
N ILE A 61 12.48 -20.99 5.39
CA ILE A 61 11.95 -22.35 5.60
C ILE A 61 11.46 -23.01 4.30
N PHE A 62 11.29 -22.23 3.23
CA PHE A 62 10.92 -22.72 1.91
C PHE A 62 12.16 -22.97 1.04
N SER A 63 13.36 -22.76 1.58
CA SER A 63 14.60 -23.08 0.86
C SER A 63 14.91 -24.56 0.99
N ASP A 64 15.23 -25.20 -0.13
CA ASP A 64 15.75 -26.57 -0.16
C ASP A 64 17.28 -26.61 0.05
N GLU A 65 17.91 -25.48 0.40
CA GLU A 65 19.37 -25.34 0.60
C GLU A 65 19.88 -25.99 1.92
N GLY A 66 19.08 -26.84 2.55
CA GLY A 66 19.45 -27.56 3.78
C GLY A 66 19.92 -28.99 3.51
N GLU A 67 20.84 -29.48 4.36
CA GLU A 67 21.19 -30.90 4.36
C GLU A 67 20.20 -31.69 5.20
N THR A 68 19.70 -32.81 4.66
CA THR A 68 18.90 -33.79 5.42
C THR A 68 19.78 -35.01 5.68
N PRO A 69 20.29 -35.22 6.91
CA PRO A 69 21.15 -36.36 7.23
C PRO A 69 20.36 -37.67 7.13
N PRO A 70 20.87 -38.71 6.45
CA PRO A 70 20.17 -39.99 6.30
C PRO A 70 20.09 -40.78 7.63
N ASP A 71 21.08 -40.63 8.50
CA ASP A 71 21.12 -41.19 9.85
C ASP A 71 21.53 -40.10 10.85
N PHE A 72 20.64 -39.76 11.78
CA PHE A 72 20.90 -38.77 12.83
C PHE A 72 21.30 -39.46 14.14
N THR A 73 22.58 -39.37 14.49
CA THR A 73 23.04 -39.73 15.84
C THR A 73 22.97 -38.46 16.69
N GLY A 74 22.06 -38.42 17.68
CA GLY A 74 21.68 -37.23 18.43
C GLY A 74 22.70 -36.71 19.45
N ASP A 75 23.97 -36.59 19.04
CA ASP A 75 25.00 -35.93 19.83
C ASP A 75 24.94 -34.42 19.59
N ILE A 76 24.52 -33.66 20.61
CA ILE A 76 24.28 -32.22 20.54
C ILE A 76 25.22 -31.54 21.54
N GLU A 77 26.11 -30.69 21.02
CA GLU A 77 27.05 -29.92 21.83
C GLU A 77 26.86 -28.42 21.59
N PHE A 78 26.80 -27.63 22.67
CA PHE A 78 26.78 -26.16 22.60
C PHE A 78 28.20 -25.62 22.81
N LYS A 79 28.81 -25.05 21.77
CA LYS A 79 30.17 -24.47 21.83
C LYS A 79 30.13 -22.95 21.88
N ASN A 80 30.41 -22.37 23.06
CA ASN A 80 30.56 -20.93 23.27
C ASN A 80 29.42 -20.09 22.66
N VAL A 81 28.17 -20.52 22.87
CA VAL A 81 27.00 -19.88 22.27
C VAL A 81 26.60 -18.66 23.09
N GLN A 82 26.62 -17.49 22.46
CA GLN A 82 26.06 -16.25 23.01
C GLN A 82 24.80 -15.88 22.23
N PHE A 83 23.70 -15.70 22.95
CA PHE A 83 22.41 -15.40 22.33
C PHE A 83 21.77 -14.17 22.96
N THR A 84 21.09 -13.38 22.12
CA THR A 84 20.36 -12.20 22.57
C THR A 84 19.07 -12.10 21.78
N TYR A 85 17.95 -12.03 22.49
CA TYR A 85 16.65 -11.86 21.85
C TYR A 85 16.59 -10.47 21.19
N PRO A 86 16.14 -10.36 19.92
CA PRO A 86 16.04 -9.07 19.23
C PRO A 86 15.15 -8.04 19.97
N ALA A 87 14.14 -8.52 20.70
CA ALA A 87 13.22 -7.71 21.49
C ALA A 87 13.83 -7.15 22.79
N ARG A 88 14.93 -7.74 23.29
CA ARG A 88 15.60 -7.33 24.53
C ARG A 88 17.12 -7.38 24.36
N LYS A 89 17.64 -6.39 23.65
CA LYS A 89 19.08 -6.28 23.36
C LYS A 89 19.92 -6.03 24.61
N ASP A 90 19.32 -5.45 25.65
CA ASP A 90 20.03 -5.00 26.85
C ASP A 90 20.25 -6.10 27.90
N ALA A 91 19.67 -7.29 27.69
CA ALA A 91 19.84 -8.44 28.59
C ALA A 91 20.24 -9.67 27.79
N PRO A 92 21.55 -9.84 27.50
CA PRO A 92 22.04 -11.03 26.82
C PRO A 92 21.79 -12.28 27.68
N VAL A 93 21.28 -13.34 27.06
CA VAL A 93 21.12 -14.65 27.71
C VAL A 93 22.40 -15.42 27.44
N ARG A 94 23.29 -15.46 28.43
CA ARG A 94 24.52 -16.23 28.39
C ARG A 94 24.34 -17.46 29.26
N ASN A 95 24.36 -18.64 28.64
CA ASN A 95 24.50 -19.89 29.39
C ASN A 95 26.00 -20.14 29.60
N TYR A 96 26.37 -20.55 30.82
CA TYR A 96 27.72 -20.97 31.20
C TYR A 96 27.96 -22.43 30.85
#